data_AF-A0AAD1FRM9-F1
#
_entry.id   AF-A0AAD1FRM9-F1
#
_cell.length_a   1.000
_cell.length_b   1.000
_cell.length_c   1.000
_cell.angle_alpha   90.00
_cell.angle_beta   90.00
_cell.angle_gamma   90.00
#
_symmetry.space_group_name_H-M   'P 1'
#
loop_
_entity.id
_entity.type
_entity.pdbx_description
1 polymer ?
#
loop_
_entity_poly.entity_id
_entity_poly.type
_entity_poly.pdbx_seq_one_letter_code
_entity_poly.pdbx_strand_id
1 'polypeptide(L)'
;MILEDIDQKNIKKKGGDSDLRYLSPLKIETKLEKKYCFFEKSNIKYIDYKDPTFLIKFLNAQGKILPRRITGTRQKNQNKLNSAIKRCRQIGLLPFVTDDLR
;
A
#
# COMPACT_ATOMS: atom_id res chain seq x y z
N MET A 1 -4.48 47.28 25.81
CA MET A 1 -5.37 46.14 25.49
C MET A 1 -5.93 46.44 24.11
N ILE A 2 -5.47 45.67 23.11
CA ILE A 2 -6.08 45.40 21.78
C ILE A 2 -6.18 46.63 20.82
N LEU A 3 -5.13 46.92 20.03
CA LEU A 3 -4.83 46.41 18.66
C LEU A 3 -5.86 46.91 17.62
N GLU A 4 -5.64 48.07 16.97
CA GLU A 4 -4.87 48.36 15.72
C GLU A 4 -5.74 48.38 14.43
N ASP A 5 -6.15 49.60 14.05
CA ASP A 5 -6.23 50.30 12.73
C ASP A 5 -6.54 49.53 11.43
N ILE A 6 -7.67 49.78 10.73
CA ILE A 6 -7.97 50.84 9.72
C ILE A 6 -7.31 50.64 8.32
N ASP A 7 -8.14 50.14 7.38
CA ASP A 7 -8.51 50.72 6.06
C ASP A 7 -7.43 51.15 5.02
N GLN A 8 -7.51 50.61 3.78
CA GLN A 8 -7.71 51.36 2.51
C GLN A 8 -7.56 50.51 1.21
N LYS A 9 -8.66 50.44 0.46
CA LYS A 9 -8.87 50.54 -1.01
C LYS A 9 -7.81 50.04 -2.04
N ASN A 10 -8.29 49.07 -2.86
CA ASN A 10 -8.42 49.10 -4.34
C ASN A 10 -7.14 48.99 -5.21
N ILE A 11 -7.21 48.21 -6.31
CA ILE A 11 -6.81 48.61 -7.69
C ILE A 11 -7.17 47.47 -8.68
N LYS A 12 -7.98 47.83 -9.68
CA LYS A 12 -8.24 47.06 -10.90
C LYS A 12 -6.99 46.99 -11.80
N LYS A 13 -6.78 45.87 -12.51
CA LYS A 13 -6.05 45.85 -13.80
C LYS A 13 -6.87 45.09 -14.86
N LYS A 14 -7.00 45.69 -16.05
CA LYS A 14 -7.63 45.15 -17.27
C LYS A 14 -6.54 44.72 -18.28
N GLY A 15 -6.81 43.67 -19.05
CA GLY A 15 -6.37 43.51 -20.45
C GLY A 15 -5.53 42.26 -20.78
N GLY A 16 -6.02 41.45 -21.75
CA GLY A 16 -5.21 40.58 -22.60
C GLY A 16 -5.74 39.15 -22.79
N ASP A 17 -6.46 38.89 -23.89
CA ASP A 17 -6.93 37.58 -24.34
C ASP A 17 -5.77 36.60 -24.60
N SER A 18 -5.61 35.63 -23.71
CA SER A 18 -5.49 34.23 -24.09
C SER A 18 -6.09 33.44 -22.94
N ASP A 19 -7.38 33.12 -23.07
CA ASP A 19 -8.18 32.36 -22.12
C ASP A 19 -7.60 30.92 -22.00
N LEU A 20 -6.46 30.76 -21.33
CA LEU A 20 -6.06 29.49 -20.73
C LEU A 20 -6.96 29.27 -19.52
N ARG A 21 -8.19 28.86 -19.82
CA ARG A 21 -9.12 28.33 -18.82
C ARG A 21 -8.55 27.01 -18.36
N TYR A 22 -7.79 27.05 -17.26
CA TYR A 22 -7.57 25.83 -16.50
C TYR A 22 -8.95 25.36 -16.06
N LEU A 23 -9.45 24.29 -16.69
CA LEU A 23 -10.55 23.50 -16.15
C LEU A 23 -10.18 23.25 -14.69
N SER A 24 -11.02 23.73 -13.77
CA SER A 24 -10.89 23.44 -12.34
C SER A 24 -10.52 21.97 -12.20
N PRO A 25 -9.41 21.63 -11.51
CA PRO A 25 -8.99 20.24 -11.46
C PRO A 25 -10.15 19.40 -10.98
N LEU A 26 -10.48 18.36 -11.77
CA LEU A 26 -11.48 17.38 -11.38
C LEU A 26 -11.13 16.91 -9.97
N LYS A 27 -12.11 16.95 -9.06
CA LYS A 27 -11.95 16.47 -7.68
C LYS A 27 -11.92 14.94 -7.71
N ILE A 28 -10.87 14.38 -8.30
CA ILE A 28 -10.64 12.94 -8.36
C ILE A 28 -10.24 12.56 -6.93
N GLU A 29 -11.18 12.00 -6.17
CA GLU A 29 -10.87 11.38 -4.88
C GLU A 29 -10.04 10.12 -5.13
N THR A 30 -8.75 10.28 -5.44
CA THR A 30 -7.76 9.20 -5.34
C THR A 30 -7.50 8.93 -3.85
N LYS A 31 -8.53 8.51 -3.11
CA LYS A 31 -8.38 8.01 -1.74
C LYS A 31 -7.55 6.73 -1.79
N LEU A 32 -6.24 6.88 -1.65
CA LEU A 32 -5.33 5.79 -1.35
C LEU A 32 -5.64 5.33 0.08
N GLU A 33 -6.48 4.32 0.22
CA GLU A 33 -6.75 3.72 1.51
C GLU A 33 -5.46 3.17 2.12
N LYS A 34 -5.19 3.54 3.36
CA LYS A 34 -4.03 3.04 4.10
C LYS A 34 -4.25 1.56 4.40
N LYS A 35 -3.53 0.69 3.69
CA LYS A 35 -3.52 -0.75 3.97
C LYS A 35 -2.88 -1.01 5.33
N TYR A 36 -3.57 -1.77 6.19
CA TYR A 36 -3.03 -2.23 7.47
C TYR A 36 -2.27 -3.55 7.30
N CYS A 37 -1.32 -3.81 8.20
CA CYS A 37 -0.58 -5.06 8.20
C CYS A 37 -1.41 -6.18 8.84
N PHE A 38 -1.67 -7.24 8.08
CA PHE A 38 -2.38 -8.45 8.53
C PHE A 38 -1.81 -9.00 9.86
N PHE A 39 -0.50 -9.22 9.93
CA PHE A 39 0.17 -9.80 11.11
C PHE A 39 0.04 -8.98 12.39
N GLU A 40 -0.13 -7.66 12.26
CA GLU A 40 -0.27 -6.78 13.44
C GLU A 40 -1.71 -6.81 13.93
N LYS A 41 -2.68 -6.81 13.01
CA LYS A 41 -4.09 -6.97 13.35
C LYS A 41 -4.37 -8.32 14.01
N SER A 42 -3.69 -9.38 13.55
CA SER A 42 -3.82 -10.73 14.11
C SER A 42 -2.90 -11.01 15.30
N ASN A 43 -2.07 -10.04 15.73
CA ASN A 43 -1.08 -10.20 16.80
C ASN A 43 -0.14 -11.42 16.63
N ILE A 44 0.20 -11.79 15.40
CA ILE A 44 1.09 -12.92 15.11
C ILE A 44 2.54 -12.42 15.14
N LYS A 45 3.30 -12.82 16.17
CA LYS A 45 4.71 -12.42 16.33
C LYS A 45 5.68 -13.25 15.49
N TYR A 46 5.34 -14.51 15.26
CA TYR A 46 6.20 -15.51 14.63
C TYR A 46 5.47 -16.19 13.47
N ILE A 47 6.21 -16.46 12.38
CA ILE A 47 5.68 -17.07 11.16
C ILE A 47 6.37 -18.42 11.01
N ASP A 48 5.63 -19.48 11.29
CA ASP A 48 6.11 -20.84 11.15
C ASP A 48 6.20 -21.26 9.67
N TYR A 49 7.26 -21.99 9.34
CA TYR A 49 7.45 -22.55 8.00
C TYR A 49 6.83 -23.94 7.85
N LYS A 50 6.39 -24.55 8.96
CA LYS A 50 5.85 -25.90 9.02
C LYS A 50 4.38 -25.96 8.61
N ASP A 51 3.70 -24.81 8.55
CA ASP A 51 2.27 -24.71 8.26
C ASP A 51 2.04 -24.24 6.81
N PRO A 52 2.01 -25.13 5.81
CA PRO A 52 1.86 -24.74 4.40
C PRO A 52 0.51 -24.09 4.13
N THR A 53 -0.55 -24.51 4.81
CA THR A 53 -1.92 -23.95 4.69
C THR A 53 -1.97 -22.45 4.99
N PHE A 54 -1.17 -22.00 5.96
CA PHE A 54 -1.05 -20.58 6.28
C PHE A 54 -0.26 -19.82 5.20
N LEU A 55 0.85 -20.40 4.74
CA LEU A 55 1.74 -19.77 3.77
C LEU A 55 1.14 -19.67 2.36
N ILE A 56 0.29 -20.62 1.95
CA ILE A 56 -0.44 -20.57 0.66
C ILE A 56 -1.23 -19.27 0.50
N LYS A 57 -1.71 -18.67 1.61
CA LYS A 57 -2.44 -17.39 1.56
C LYS A 57 -1.62 -16.26 0.93
N PHE A 58 -0.29 -16.32 1.06
CA PHE A 58 0.65 -15.32 0.59
C PHE A 58 1.33 -15.68 -0.74
N LEU A 59 0.88 -16.72 -1.40
CA LEU A 59 1.34 -17.13 -2.71
C LEU A 59 0.28 -16.84 -3.79
N ASN A 60 0.76 -16.66 -5.02
CA ASN A 60 -0.05 -16.67 -6.22
C ASN A 60 -0.45 -18.11 -6.60
N ALA A 61 -1.37 -18.27 -7.55
CA ALA A 61 -1.67 -19.58 -8.16
C ALA A 61 -0.41 -20.28 -8.71
N GLN A 62 0.54 -19.50 -9.23
CA GLN A 62 1.83 -20.02 -9.73
C GLN A 62 2.84 -20.40 -8.65
N GLY A 63 2.49 -20.29 -7.36
CA GLY A 63 3.42 -20.47 -6.26
C GLY A 63 4.45 -19.36 -6.13
N LYS A 64 4.28 -18.19 -6.76
CA LYS A 64 5.15 -17.01 -6.54
C LYS A 64 4.74 -16.24 -5.27
N ILE A 65 5.70 -15.64 -4.56
CA ILE A 65 5.43 -14.85 -3.34
C ILE A 65 4.73 -13.54 -3.72
N LEU A 66 3.61 -13.25 -3.07
CA LEU A 66 2.89 -11.99 -3.26
C LEU A 66 3.74 -10.79 -2.79
N PRO A 67 3.81 -9.70 -3.60
CA PRO A 67 4.55 -8.52 -3.21
C PRO A 67 3.80 -7.75 -2.12
N ARG A 68 4.56 -7.11 -1.23
CA ARG A 68 4.07 -6.31 -0.11
C ARG A 68 2.96 -5.32 -0.49
N ARG A 69 3.02 -4.72 -1.68
CA ARG A 69 2.03 -3.74 -2.17
C ARG A 69 0.60 -4.30 -2.24
N ILE A 70 0.47 -5.61 -2.48
CA ILE A 70 -0.83 -6.30 -2.54
C ILE A 70 -1.25 -6.69 -1.13
N THR A 71 -0.38 -7.40 -0.40
CA THR A 71 -0.66 -7.95 0.93
C THR A 71 -0.79 -6.91 2.05
N GLY A 72 -0.17 -5.74 1.92
CA GLY A 72 -0.21 -4.68 2.94
C GLY A 72 0.62 -4.94 4.20
N THR A 73 1.50 -5.96 4.20
CA THR A 73 2.35 -6.33 5.33
C THR A 73 3.41 -5.26 5.65
N ARG A 74 3.92 -5.21 6.88
CA ARG A 74 5.12 -4.40 7.19
C ARG A 74 6.37 -5.07 6.63
N GLN A 75 7.40 -4.27 6.30
CA GLN A 75 8.66 -4.76 5.74
C GLN A 75 9.32 -5.84 6.62
N LYS A 76 9.34 -5.65 7.95
CA LYS A 76 9.90 -6.62 8.91
C LYS A 76 9.19 -7.98 8.83
N ASN A 77 7.86 -7.96 8.71
CA ASN A 77 7.04 -9.17 8.63
C ASN A 77 7.16 -9.81 7.24
N GLN A 78 7.27 -9.02 6.17
CA GLN A 78 7.51 -9.54 4.82
C GLN A 78 8.86 -10.26 4.72
N ASN A 79 9.92 -9.74 5.35
CA ASN A 79 11.22 -10.42 5.38
C ASN A 79 11.15 -11.77 6.13
N LYS A 80 10.45 -11.81 7.28
CA LYS A 80 10.21 -13.06 8.02
C LYS A 80 9.42 -14.06 7.19
N LEU A 81 8.36 -13.61 6.53
CA LEU A 81 7.52 -14.42 5.64
C LEU A 81 8.34 -14.99 4.47
N ASN A 82 9.16 -14.18 3.82
CA ASN A 82 10.02 -14.61 2.72
C ASN A 82 10.98 -15.73 3.16
N SER A 83 11.61 -15.57 4.33
CA SER A 83 12.49 -16.60 4.90
C SER A 83 11.72 -17.88 5.24
N ALA A 84 10.53 -17.76 5.83
CA ALA A 84 9.68 -18.92 6.15
C ALA A 84 9.26 -19.68 4.88
N ILE A 85 8.79 -18.98 3.84
CA ILE A 85 8.40 -19.60 2.56
C ILE A 85 9.60 -20.28 1.90
N LYS A 86 10.77 -19.63 1.88
CA LYS A 86 11.98 -20.23 1.28
C LYS A 86 12.39 -21.53 2.01
N ARG A 87 12.35 -21.54 3.35
CA ARG A 87 12.61 -22.76 4.14
C ARG A 87 11.56 -23.84 3.88
N CYS A 88 10.29 -23.45 3.84
CA CYS A 88 9.17 -24.36 3.53
C CYS A 88 9.35 -25.05 2.17
N ARG A 89 9.82 -24.32 1.16
CA ARG A 89 10.16 -24.87 -0.17
C ARG A 89 11.36 -25.82 -0.16
N GLN A 90 12.40 -25.49 0.61
CA GLN A 90 13.58 -26.37 0.74
C GLN A 90 13.22 -27.72 1.36
N ILE A 91 12.23 -27.75 2.26
CA ILE A 91 11.74 -28.98 2.89
C ILE A 91 10.77 -29.75 1.97
N GLY A 92 10.23 -29.10 0.94
CA GLY A 92 9.28 -29.72 0.00
C GLY A 92 7.81 -29.61 0.40
N LEU A 93 7.47 -28.79 1.39
CA LEU A 93 6.07 -28.53 1.80
C LEU A 93 5.34 -27.58 0.84
N LEU A 94 6.09 -26.72 0.14
CA LEU A 94 5.56 -25.80 -0.87
C LEU A 94 6.31 -25.96 -2.19
N PRO A 95 5.62 -25.96 -3.34
CA PRO A 95 6.25 -26.04 -4.64
C PRO A 95 6.94 -24.72 -5.05
N PHE A 96 7.95 -24.83 -5.91
CA PHE A 96 8.63 -23.67 -6.50
C PHE A 96 7.85 -23.06 -7.68
N VAL A 97 7.21 -23.92 -8.47
CA VAL A 97 6.41 -23.58 -9.66
C VAL A 97 5.19 -24.50 -9.66
N THR A 98 4.02 -23.91 -9.91
CA THR A 98 2.75 -24.61 -10.11
C THR A 98 1.94 -23.90 -11.19
N ASP A 99 0.99 -24.60 -11.78
CA ASP A 99 0.00 -23.98 -12.66
C ASP A 99 -1.24 -23.55 -11.87
N ASP A 100 -1.59 -24.32 -10.82
CA ASP A 100 -2.61 -23.94 -9.86
C ASP A 100 -2.26 -24.36 -8.43
N LEU A 101 -2.51 -23.48 -7.47
CA LEU A 101 -2.20 -23.67 -6.04
C LEU A 101 -3.43 -23.38 -5.15
N ARG A 102 -4.61 -23.18 -5.74
CA ARG A 102 -5.83 -22.82 -5.01
C ARG A 102 -7.07 -23.49 -5.57
#